data_AF-A0A317YM07-F1
#
_entry.id   AF-A0A317YM07-F1
#
_cell.length_a   1.000
_cell.length_b   1.000
_cell.length_c   1.000
_cell.angle_alpha   90.00
_cell.angle_beta   90.00
_cell.angle_gamma   90.00
#
_symmetry.space_group_name_H-M   'P 1'
#
loop_
_entity.id
_entity.type
_entity.pdbx_description
1 polymer ?
#
loop_
_entity_poly.entity_id
_entity_poly.type
_entity_poly.pdbx_seq_one_letter_code
_entity_poly.pdbx_strand_id
1 'polypeptide(L)'
;MSNGKELQKNIGFFSAFAIVMGTVIGSGVFFKISNVTEVTGTEGMALFVWFLGGIITICAGLTAAELAAAIPETGGLTKYIE
;
A
#
# COMPACT_ATOMS: atom_id res chain seq x y z
N MET A 1 -30.86 -17.10 -13.66
CA MET A 1 -30.66 -15.76 -13.06
C MET A 1 -29.59 -15.93 -11.99
N SER A 2 -28.40 -15.35 -12.20
CA SER A 2 -27.30 -15.47 -11.23
C SER A 2 -27.71 -14.78 -9.95
N ASN A 3 -27.92 -15.54 -8.89
CA ASN A 3 -28.20 -15.04 -7.55
C ASN A 3 -26.86 -14.55 -6.96
N GLY A 4 -26.38 -13.42 -7.46
CA GLY A 4 -25.11 -12.83 -7.04
C GLY A 4 -25.24 -12.32 -5.62
N LYS A 5 -24.55 -12.96 -4.67
CA LYS A 5 -24.38 -12.41 -3.33
C LYS A 5 -23.69 -11.05 -3.47
N GLU A 6 -24.42 -9.96 -3.24
CA GLU A 6 -23.84 -8.62 -3.17
C GLU A 6 -22.80 -8.58 -2.04
N LEU A 7 -21.67 -7.91 -2.30
CA LEU A 7 -20.61 -7.74 -1.29
C LEU A 7 -21.12 -6.84 -0.17
N GLN A 8 -21.10 -7.35 1.06
CA GLN A 8 -21.47 -6.56 2.24
C GLN A 8 -20.34 -5.59 2.60
N LYS A 9 -20.65 -4.29 2.67
CA LYS A 9 -19.73 -3.23 3.12
C LYS A 9 -19.55 -3.25 4.65
N ASN A 10 -18.88 -4.27 5.17
CA ASN A 10 -18.62 -4.44 6.61
C ASN A 10 -17.19 -4.07 7.04
N ILE A 11 -16.36 -3.52 6.14
CA ILE A 11 -15.01 -3.08 6.47
C ILE A 11 -15.07 -1.66 7.04
N GLY A 12 -14.93 -1.55 8.37
CA GLY A 12 -14.74 -0.27 9.05
C GLY A 12 -13.28 0.20 9.05
N PHE A 13 -13.04 1.39 9.60
CA PHE A 13 -11.72 2.03 9.62
C PHE A 13 -10.61 1.15 10.21
N PHE A 14 -10.82 0.57 11.40
CA PHE A 14 -9.80 -0.25 12.05
C PHE A 14 -9.48 -1.52 11.27
N SER A 15 -10.49 -2.17 10.69
CA SER A 15 -10.30 -3.35 9.84
C SER A 15 -9.55 -2.97 8.56
N ALA A 16 -9.90 -1.87 7.91
CA ALA A 16 -9.17 -1.36 6.75
C ALA A 16 -7.71 -1.02 7.07
N PHE A 17 -7.46 -0.35 8.21
CA PHE A 17 -6.12 -0.02 8.67
C PHE A 17 -5.28 -1.27 8.94
N ALA A 18 -5.84 -2.27 9.62
CA ALA A 18 -5.16 -3.54 9.86
C ALA A 18 -4.82 -4.27 8.55
N ILE A 19 -5.72 -4.23 7.56
CA ILE A 19 -5.46 -4.79 6.22
C ILE A 19 -4.28 -4.08 5.57
N VAL A 20 -4.25 -2.74 5.57
CA VAL A 20 -3.12 -1.97 5.00
C VAL A 20 -1.80 -2.31 5.71
N MET A 21 -1.79 -2.37 7.04
CA MET A 21 -0.58 -2.76 7.78
C MET A 21 -0.12 -4.18 7.44
N GLY A 22 -1.06 -5.13 7.34
CA GLY A 22 -0.76 -6.52 7.01
C GLY A 22 -0.31 -6.73 5.56
N THR A 23 -0.75 -5.90 4.61
CA THR A 23 -0.32 -6.00 3.21
C THR A 23 1.01 -5.28 2.96
N VAL A 24 1.31 -4.21 3.69
CA VAL A 24 2.54 -3.43 3.54
C VAL A 24 3.72 -4.08 4.28
N ILE A 25 3.51 -4.58 5.50
CA ILE A 25 4.57 -5.23 6.28
C ILE A 25 4.78 -6.65 5.74
N GLY A 26 5.82 -6.82 4.92
CA GLY A 26 6.18 -8.10 4.33
C GLY A 26 7.65 -8.44 4.45
N SER A 27 8.09 -9.43 3.66
CA SER A 27 9.48 -9.91 3.65
C SER A 27 10.48 -8.88 3.12
N GLY A 28 10.01 -7.82 2.45
CA GLY A 28 10.85 -6.80 1.82
C GLY A 28 11.85 -6.15 2.78
N VAL A 29 11.45 -5.88 4.03
CA VAL A 29 12.36 -5.30 5.04
C VAL A 29 13.54 -6.24 5.31
N PHE A 30 13.31 -7.53 5.51
CA PHE A 30 14.36 -8.49 5.83
C PHE A 30 15.34 -8.73 4.69
N PHE A 31 14.88 -8.70 3.43
CA PHE A 31 15.73 -8.96 2.27
C PHE A 31 16.41 -7.70 1.71
N LYS A 32 15.83 -6.51 1.90
CA LYS A 32 16.36 -5.27 1.31
C LYS A 32 17.33 -4.52 2.23
N ILE A 33 17.32 -4.75 3.55
CA ILE A 33 18.23 -4.04 4.48
C ILE A 33 19.69 -4.12 4.03
N SER A 34 20.20 -5.32 3.69
CA SER A 34 21.60 -5.49 3.28
C SER A 34 21.94 -4.66 2.04
N ASN A 35 21.09 -4.72 1.01
CA ASN A 35 21.34 -4.02 -0.25
C ASN A 35 21.22 -2.50 -0.09
N VAL A 36 20.23 -2.02 0.67
CA VAL A 36 20.07 -0.58 0.93
C VAL A 36 21.26 -0.03 1.70
N THR A 37 21.74 -0.75 2.71
CA THR A 37 22.90 -0.33 3.51
C THR A 37 24.19 -0.33 2.69
N GLU A 38 24.38 -1.34 1.85
CA GLU A 38 25.54 -1.44 0.95
C GLU A 38 25.59 -0.28 -0.06
N VAL A 39 24.46 0.05 -0.70
CA VAL A 39 24.38 1.12 -1.70
C VAL A 39 24.50 2.51 -1.08
N THR A 40 23.93 2.72 0.11
CA THR A 40 23.96 4.02 0.79
C THR A 40 25.27 4.29 1.54
N GLY A 41 26.05 3.23 1.85
CA GLY A 41 27.38 3.30 2.43
C GLY A 41 27.44 3.78 3.89
N THR A 42 26.37 4.36 4.43
CA THR A 42 26.27 4.83 5.82
C THR A 42 24.89 4.53 6.40
N GLU A 43 24.84 4.25 7.70
CA GLU A 43 23.60 3.94 8.42
C GLU A 43 22.60 5.11 8.39
N GLY A 44 23.10 6.35 8.49
CA GLY A 44 22.28 7.56 8.43
C GLY A 44 21.58 7.74 7.08
N MET A 45 22.30 7.54 5.96
CA MET A 45 21.69 7.56 4.63
C MET A 45 20.71 6.39 4.42
N ALA A 46 21.03 5.20 4.94
CA ALA A 46 20.14 4.05 4.84
C ALA A 46 18.77 4.34 5.48
N LEU A 47 18.75 4.89 6.70
CA LEU A 47 17.52 5.29 7.38
C LEU A 47 16.80 6.44 6.66
N PHE A 48 17.54 7.42 6.14
CA PHE A 48 16.96 8.53 5.39
C PHE A 48 16.25 8.08 4.12
N VAL A 49 16.84 7.15 3.35
CA VAL A 49 16.22 6.60 2.14
C VAL A 49 14.95 5.81 2.47
N TRP A 50 14.94 5.04 3.57
CA TRP A 50 13.74 4.36 4.04
C TRP A 50 12.63 5.34 4.41
N PHE A 51 12.96 6.41 5.13
CA PHE A 51 12.02 7.46 5.47
C PHE A 51 11.46 8.15 4.21
N LEU A 52 12.32 8.50 3.26
CA LEU A 52 11.93 9.10 1.99
C LEU A 52 11.04 8.17 1.17
N GLY A 53 11.38 6.88 1.11
CA GLY A 53 10.55 5.85 0.48
C GLY A 53 9.15 5.77 1.09
N GLY A 54 9.06 5.83 2.43
CA GLY A 54 7.80 5.89 3.14
C GLY A 54 6.94 7.10 2.74
N ILE A 55 7.53 8.29 2.65
CA ILE A 55 6.82 9.50 2.19
C ILE A 55 6.29 9.31 0.77
N ILE A 56 7.12 8.80 -0.15
CA ILE A 56 6.72 8.56 -1.53
C ILE A 56 5.54 7.58 -1.59
N THR A 57 5.58 6.50 -0.81
CA THR A 57 4.50 5.52 -0.73
C THR A 57 3.21 6.12 -0.17
N ILE A 58 3.28 7.01 0.83
CA ILE A 58 2.10 7.72 1.35
C ILE A 58 1.46 8.59 0.27
N CYS A 59 2.26 9.37 -0.47
CA CYS A 59 1.75 10.20 -1.56
C CYS A 59 1.05 9.35 -2.63
N ALA A 60 1.68 8.24 -3.07
CA ALA A 60 1.08 7.32 -4.03
C ALA A 60 -0.21 6.68 -3.49
N GLY A 61 -0.24 6.31 -2.21
CA GLY A 61 -1.41 5.77 -1.53
C GLY A 61 -2.57 6.75 -1.47
N LEU A 62 -2.32 8.04 -1.22
CA LEU A 62 -3.34 9.08 -1.23
C LEU A 62 -3.93 9.30 -2.62
N THR A 63 -3.10 9.35 -3.66
CA THR A 63 -3.59 9.43 -5.05
C THR A 63 -4.46 8.21 -5.41
N ALA A 64 -4.05 7.01 -5.01
CA ALA A 64 -4.86 5.81 -5.22
C ALA A 64 -6.17 5.85 -4.41
N ALA A 65 -6.16 6.45 -3.22
CA ALA A 65 -7.35 6.62 -2.38
C ALA A 65 -8.36 7.60 -2.98
N GLU A 66 -7.90 8.70 -3.60
CA GLU A 66 -8.77 9.61 -4.35
C GLU A 66 -9.50 8.88 -5.49
N LEU A 67 -8.78 8.03 -6.21
CA LEU A 67 -9.35 7.24 -7.30
C LEU A 67 -10.31 6.16 -6.81
N ALA A 68 -9.97 5.49 -5.70
CA ALA A 68 -10.86 4.52 -5.04
C ALA A 68 -12.16 5.16 -4.52
N ALA A 69 -12.09 6.42 -4.08
CA ALA A 69 -13.27 7.18 -3.67
C ALA A 69 -14.11 7.63 -4.86
N ALA A 70 -13.47 7.99 -5.99
CA ALA A 70 -14.15 8.39 -7.22
C ALA A 70 -14.81 7.20 -7.95
N ILE A 71 -14.17 6.03 -7.93
CA ILE A 71 -14.63 4.79 -8.60
C ILE A 71 -14.79 3.69 -7.53
N PRO A 72 -15.92 3.65 -6.80
CA PRO A 72 -16.13 2.74 -5.68
C PRO A 72 -16.52 1.32 -6.13
N GLU A 73 -15.78 0.76 -7.07
CA GLU A 73 -15.94 -0.60 -7.60
C GLU A 73 -14.83 -1.54 -7.14
N THR A 74 -15.14 -2.82 -7.03
CA THR A 74 -14.12 -3.84 -6.74
C THR A 74 -13.32 -4.13 -8.02
N GLY A 75 -12.00 -4.04 -7.94
CA GLY A 75 -11.12 -4.29 -9.09
C GLY A 75 -9.82 -3.48 -9.07
N GLY A 76 -9.76 -2.41 -8.27
CA GLY A 76 -8.55 -1.60 -8.10
C GLY A 76 -8.04 -1.06 -9.42
N LEU A 77 -6.73 -1.24 -9.68
CA LEU A 77 -6.06 -0.66 -10.85
C LEU A 77 -6.74 -1.01 -12.18
N THR A 78 -7.25 -2.24 -12.34
CA THR A 78 -7.94 -2.64 -13.59
C THR A 78 -9.16 -1.75 -13.86
N LYS A 79 -9.91 -1.38 -12.82
CA LYS A 79 -11.07 -0.48 -12.96
C LYS A 79 -10.69 1.00 -13.07
N TYR A 80 -9.49 1.34 -12.66
CA TYR A 80 -8.99 2.70 -12.67
C TYR A 80 -8.46 3.13 -14.05
N ILE A 81 -8.08 2.16 -14.89
CA ILE A 81 -7.43 2.39 -16.19
C ILE A 81 -8.25 1.88 -17.38
N GLU A 82 -9.38 1.23 -17.12
CA GLU A 82 -10.42 0.90 -18.12
C GLU A 82 -11.13 2.19 -18.58
#